data_AF-A0A7S3E3U5-F1
#
_entry.id   AF-A0A7S3E3U5-F1
#
_cell.length_a   1.000
_cell.length_b   1.000
_cell.length_c   1.000
_cell.angle_alpha   90.00
_cell.angle_beta   90.00
_cell.angle_gamma   90.00
#
_symmetry.space_group_name_H-M   'P 1'
#
loop_
_entity.id
_entity.type
_entity.pdbx_description
1 polymer ?
#
loop_
_entity_poly.entity_id
_entity_poly.type
_entity_poly.pdbx_seq_one_letter_code
_entity_poly.pdbx_strand_id
1 'polypeptide(L)'
;VRLLQGDFSAGELIKSHGKGVSEERRKKLVDLLRIDEDWRMMRVSDGQRRRVQICMGLLRPYKVLLLDEITVDLDIVGRLALLEFLEEECEERGCTIIYATHIFDGIEPWITHYAYLEEGKLKRGGDVSTFTELADKKLLFVIEDWLRKARDERRKNKKKNPDSIAKPSATKMNLAFGNRHMAFYR
;
A
#
# COMPACT_ATOMS: atom_id res chain seq x y z
N VAL A 1 34.78 4.24 -1.39
CA VAL A 1 33.55 3.56 -0.90
C VAL A 1 33.67 3.40 0.61
N ARG A 2 33.18 4.37 1.39
CA ARG A 2 33.24 4.36 2.86
C ARG A 2 31.89 3.82 3.35
N LEU A 3 31.80 2.50 3.49
CA LEU A 3 30.63 1.81 4.01
C LEU A 3 30.50 2.16 5.50
N LEU A 4 29.50 2.97 5.84
CA LEU A 4 29.11 3.29 7.22
C LEU A 4 28.51 2.03 7.87
N GLN A 5 29.33 1.25 8.57
CA GLN A 5 28.88 0.30 9.59
C GLN A 5 28.47 1.08 10.86
N GLY A 6 27.34 1.78 10.82
CA GLY A 6 26.77 2.44 11.99
C GLY A 6 25.39 1.87 12.29
N ASP A 7 25.17 1.38 13.50
CA ASP A 7 23.83 1.08 14.02
C ASP A 7 23.14 2.40 14.35
N PHE A 8 22.50 2.99 13.33
CA PHE A 8 21.76 4.24 13.47
C PHE A 8 20.51 4.05 14.32
N SER A 9 20.21 5.05 15.14
CA SER A 9 18.91 5.15 15.78
C SER A 9 17.83 5.56 14.77
N ALA A 10 16.58 5.20 15.05
CA ALA A 10 15.43 5.63 14.26
C ALA A 10 15.36 7.17 14.20
N GLY A 11 15.59 7.87 15.31
CA GLY A 11 15.60 9.32 15.38
C GLY A 11 16.66 9.95 14.47
N GLU A 12 17.88 9.42 14.44
CA GLU A 12 18.95 9.89 13.54
C GLU A 12 18.57 9.70 12.06
N LEU A 13 17.99 8.56 11.71
CA LEU A 13 17.53 8.30 10.34
C LEU A 13 16.41 9.26 9.93
N ILE A 14 15.39 9.41 10.77
CA ILE A 14 14.24 10.28 10.50
C ILE A 14 14.69 11.74 10.37
N LYS A 15 15.56 12.22 11.27
CA LYS A 15 16.14 13.58 11.21
C LYS A 15 17.00 13.79 9.97
N SER A 16 17.82 12.80 9.60
CA SER A 16 18.69 12.88 8.43
C SER A 16 17.89 12.92 7.12
N HIS A 17 16.84 12.10 7.00
CA HIS A 17 15.99 12.01 5.82
C HIS A 17 15.00 13.19 5.70
N GLY A 18 14.55 13.70 6.85
CA GLY A 18 13.62 14.81 7.00
C GLY A 18 14.26 16.20 6.99
N LYS A 19 15.51 16.37 6.51
CA LYS A 19 16.11 17.70 6.38
C LYS A 19 15.22 18.62 5.54
N GLY A 20 14.83 19.76 6.13
CA GLY A 20 13.92 20.75 5.50
C GLY A 20 12.42 20.46 5.69
N VAL A 21 12.06 19.41 6.42
CA VAL A 21 10.68 19.14 6.85
C VAL A 21 10.39 19.86 8.16
N SER A 22 9.16 20.35 8.33
CA SER A 22 8.72 20.95 9.60
C SER A 22 8.84 19.95 10.76
N GLU A 23 9.37 20.41 11.89
CA GLU A 23 9.46 19.64 13.14
C GLU A 23 8.09 19.08 13.57
N GLU A 24 7.02 19.85 13.39
CA GLU A 24 5.65 19.47 13.71
C GLU A 24 5.20 18.21 12.96
N ARG A 25 5.36 18.19 11.63
CA ARG A 25 5.05 17.00 10.81
C ARG A 25 5.87 15.79 11.22
N ARG A 26 7.17 15.97 11.49
CA ARG A 26 8.03 14.87 11.94
C ARG A 26 7.49 14.28 13.24
N LYS A 27 7.19 15.13 14.21
CA LYS A 27 6.64 14.71 15.50
C LYS A 27 5.30 14.00 15.34
N LYS A 28 4.38 14.56 14.55
CA LYS A 28 3.07 13.95 14.24
C LYS A 28 3.23 12.52 13.71
N LEU A 29 4.15 12.31 12.74
CA LEU A 29 4.40 10.98 12.16
C LEU A 29 5.05 10.00 13.13
N VAL A 30 6.00 10.47 13.96
CA VAL A 30 6.65 9.66 15.00
C VAL A 30 5.63 9.19 16.03
N ASP A 31 4.79 10.10 16.51
CA ASP A 31 3.75 9.81 17.49
C ASP A 31 2.68 8.86 16.92
N LEU A 32 2.20 9.13 15.70
CA LEU A 32 1.20 8.33 14.99
C LEU A 32 1.66 6.88 14.79
N LEU A 33 2.91 6.69 14.34
CA LEU A 33 3.46 5.36 14.09
C LEU A 33 4.03 4.72 15.36
N ARG A 34 3.95 5.42 16.51
CA ARG A 34 4.47 5.00 17.82
C ARG A 34 5.92 4.55 17.72
N ILE A 35 6.73 5.37 17.04
CA ILE A 35 8.16 5.13 16.86
C ILE A 35 8.88 5.64 18.10
N ASP A 36 9.68 4.77 18.69
CA ASP A 36 10.67 5.18 19.67
C ASP A 36 11.93 5.60 18.90
N GLU A 37 12.32 6.87 19.06
CA GLU A 37 13.48 7.43 18.36
C GLU A 37 14.80 6.74 18.76
N ASP A 38 14.87 6.09 19.92
CA ASP A 38 16.06 5.38 20.40
C ASP A 38 16.22 3.97 19.81
N TRP A 39 15.22 3.50 19.05
CA TRP A 39 15.29 2.21 18.38
C TRP A 39 16.54 2.07 17.51
N ARG A 40 17.32 1.02 17.80
CA ARG A 40 18.48 0.64 17.02
C ARG A 40 18.07 -0.17 15.81
N MET A 41 18.29 0.36 14.61
CA MET A 41 17.76 -0.19 13.36
C MET A 41 18.25 -1.62 13.04
N MET A 42 19.36 -2.03 13.63
CA MET A 42 19.88 -3.39 13.55
C MET A 42 19.21 -4.37 14.54
N ARG A 43 18.50 -3.87 15.56
CA ARG A 43 17.91 -4.65 16.66
C ARG A 43 16.37 -4.60 16.73
N VAL A 44 15.75 -3.72 15.96
CA VAL A 44 14.29 -3.61 15.85
C VAL A 44 13.67 -4.86 15.21
N SER A 45 12.43 -5.15 15.58
CA SER A 45 11.60 -6.12 14.86
C SER A 45 11.25 -5.63 13.46
N ASP A 46 10.80 -6.52 12.58
CA ASP A 46 10.40 -6.15 11.22
C ASP A 46 9.25 -5.15 11.21
N GLY A 47 8.27 -5.28 12.12
CA GLY A 47 7.18 -4.31 12.26
C GLY A 47 7.65 -2.93 12.72
N GLN A 48 8.59 -2.87 13.66
CA GLN A 48 9.22 -1.61 14.09
C GLN A 48 10.01 -0.97 12.96
N ARG A 49 10.79 -1.77 12.21
CA ARG A 49 11.51 -1.32 11.02
C ARG A 49 10.55 -0.76 9.96
N ARG A 50 9.42 -1.43 9.71
CA ARG A 50 8.42 -0.99 8.74
C ARG A 50 7.77 0.32 9.14
N ARG A 51 7.46 0.52 10.43
CA ARG A 51 6.98 1.81 10.95
C ARG A 51 7.96 2.95 10.64
N VAL A 52 9.25 2.75 10.90
CA VAL A 52 10.29 3.75 10.58
C VAL A 52 10.34 4.02 9.07
N GLN A 53 10.25 2.98 8.23
CA GLN A 53 10.22 3.13 6.77
C GLN A 53 9.00 3.93 6.28
N ILE A 54 7.81 3.63 6.81
CA ILE A 54 6.58 4.37 6.49
C ILE A 54 6.75 5.84 6.92
N CYS A 55 7.23 6.09 8.14
CA CYS A 55 7.51 7.44 8.62
C CYS A 55 8.41 8.18 7.64
N MET A 56 9.55 7.60 7.28
CA MET A 56 10.52 8.21 6.37
C MET A 56 9.92 8.51 4.99
N GLY A 57 9.06 7.64 4.47
CA GLY A 57 8.35 7.84 3.20
C GLY A 57 7.34 8.99 3.24
N LEU A 58 6.70 9.22 4.40
CA LEU A 58 5.67 10.26 4.59
C LEU A 58 6.22 11.60 5.10
N LEU A 59 7.51 11.67 5.47
CA LEU A 59 8.13 12.87 6.00
C LEU A 59 7.95 14.08 5.08
N ARG A 60 8.10 13.89 3.77
CA ARG A 60 7.95 14.97 2.80
C ARG A 60 6.51 14.99 2.26
N PRO A 61 5.93 16.18 2.02
CA PRO A 61 4.65 16.25 1.34
C PRO A 61 4.78 15.68 -0.07
N TYR A 62 3.75 14.97 -0.51
CA TYR A 62 3.70 14.30 -1.81
C TYR A 62 2.48 14.77 -2.59
N LYS A 63 2.59 14.80 -3.93
CA LYS A 63 1.45 15.03 -4.82
C LYS A 63 0.76 13.73 -5.18
N VAL A 64 1.56 12.67 -5.34
CA VAL A 64 1.10 11.31 -5.64
C VAL A 64 1.85 10.35 -4.73
N LEU A 65 1.12 9.47 -4.05
CA LEU A 65 1.67 8.43 -3.18
C LEU A 65 1.16 7.07 -3.61
N LEU A 66 2.09 6.13 -3.77
CA LEU A 66 1.78 4.73 -4.07
C LEU A 66 2.04 3.91 -2.82
N LEU A 67 1.01 3.19 -2.37
CA LEU A 67 1.06 2.35 -1.18
C LEU A 67 0.77 0.91 -1.58
N ASP A 68 1.66 0.00 -1.18
CA ASP A 68 1.51 -1.44 -1.43
C ASP A 68 1.55 -2.19 -0.10
N GLU A 69 0.38 -2.69 0.32
CA GLU A 69 0.16 -3.51 1.51
C GLU A 69 0.81 -2.97 2.80
N ILE A 70 0.94 -1.64 2.94
CA ILE A 70 1.75 -1.03 3.99
C ILE A 70 1.23 -1.23 5.42
N THR A 71 -0.05 -1.60 5.58
CA THR A 71 -0.72 -1.71 6.89
C THR A 71 -0.71 -3.13 7.48
N VAL A 72 -0.09 -4.09 6.80
CA VAL A 72 -0.05 -5.50 7.25
C VAL A 72 0.68 -5.65 8.60
N ASP A 73 1.77 -4.90 8.81
CA ASP A 73 2.56 -4.97 10.06
C ASP A 73 2.17 -3.90 11.09
N LEU A 74 1.05 -3.21 10.85
CA LEU A 74 0.50 -2.25 11.81
C LEU A 74 -0.60 -2.92 12.63
N ASP A 75 -0.63 -2.60 13.92
CA ASP A 75 -1.77 -2.92 14.77
C ASP A 75 -3.01 -2.12 14.34
N ILE A 76 -4.19 -2.52 14.80
CA ILE A 76 -5.47 -1.90 14.38
C ILE A 76 -5.47 -0.39 14.63
N VAL A 77 -4.93 0.06 15.77
CA VAL A 77 -4.91 1.47 16.16
C VAL A 77 -3.98 2.27 15.23
N GLY A 78 -2.76 1.77 15.00
CA GLY A 78 -1.79 2.42 14.11
C GLY A 78 -2.23 2.41 12.65
N ARG A 79 -2.99 1.40 12.21
CA ARG A 79 -3.60 1.36 10.88
C ARG A 79 -4.64 2.47 10.72
N LEU A 80 -5.59 2.58 11.64
CA LEU A 80 -6.65 3.60 11.56
C LEU A 80 -6.06 5.01 11.60
N ALA A 81 -5.15 5.27 12.53
CA ALA A 81 -4.47 6.56 12.63
C ALA A 81 -3.69 6.90 11.34
N LEU A 82 -3.05 5.91 10.70
CA LEU A 82 -2.39 6.12 9.42
C LEU A 82 -3.37 6.45 8.31
N LEU A 83 -4.50 5.75 8.21
CA LEU A 83 -5.53 6.05 7.20
C LEU A 83 -6.11 7.44 7.39
N GLU A 84 -6.43 7.84 8.62
CA GLU A 84 -6.89 9.20 8.96
C GLU A 84 -5.86 10.26 8.53
N PHE A 85 -4.58 10.05 8.81
CA PHE A 85 -3.53 10.96 8.35
C PHE A 85 -3.43 11.06 6.83
N LEU A 86 -3.61 9.94 6.12
CA LEU A 86 -3.59 9.93 4.66
C LEU A 86 -4.82 10.65 4.07
N GLU A 87 -5.97 10.53 4.72
CA GLU A 87 -7.20 11.28 4.40
C GLU A 87 -6.98 12.79 4.53
N GLU A 88 -6.48 13.24 5.68
CA GLU A 88 -6.16 14.65 5.93
C GLU A 88 -5.19 15.20 4.88
N GLU A 89 -4.17 14.42 4.50
CA GLU A 89 -3.21 14.82 3.47
C GLU A 89 -3.86 14.94 2.08
N CYS A 90 -4.85 14.10 1.77
CA CYS A 90 -5.64 14.23 0.54
C CYS A 90 -6.49 15.50 0.56
N GLU A 91 -7.21 15.76 1.66
CA GLU A 91 -8.13 16.89 1.79
C GLU A 91 -7.42 18.24 1.86
N GLU A 92 -6.39 18.38 2.69
CA GLU A 92 -5.71 19.65 2.92
C GLU A 92 -4.74 20.03 1.79
N ARG A 93 -4.07 19.03 1.19
CA ARG A 93 -2.97 19.26 0.23
C ARG A 93 -3.31 18.85 -1.19
N GLY A 94 -4.48 18.25 -1.42
CA GLY A 94 -4.90 17.76 -2.74
C GLY A 94 -3.99 16.64 -3.27
N CYS A 95 -3.42 15.82 -2.39
CA CYS A 95 -2.59 14.70 -2.83
C CYS A 95 -3.46 13.53 -3.33
N THR A 96 -2.92 12.75 -4.26
CA THR A 96 -3.57 11.54 -4.78
C THR A 96 -2.88 10.30 -4.24
N ILE A 97 -3.63 9.42 -3.60
CA ILE A 97 -3.10 8.19 -3.03
C ILE A 97 -3.65 6.99 -3.79
N ILE A 98 -2.77 6.14 -4.29
CA ILE A 98 -3.13 4.85 -4.88
C ILE A 98 -2.71 3.79 -3.87
N TYR A 99 -3.70 3.13 -3.27
CA TYR A 99 -3.46 2.12 -2.25
C TYR A 99 -3.86 0.73 -2.75
N ALA A 100 -2.86 -0.14 -2.91
CA ALA A 100 -3.04 -1.57 -3.16
C ALA A 100 -3.06 -2.33 -1.84
N THR A 101 -4.15 -3.04 -1.57
CA THR A 101 -4.32 -3.84 -0.36
C THR A 101 -5.26 -5.02 -0.61
N HIS A 102 -5.03 -6.12 0.11
CA HIS A 102 -5.96 -7.24 0.23
C HIS A 102 -6.75 -7.21 1.56
N ILE A 103 -6.49 -6.22 2.41
CA ILE A 103 -7.18 -5.98 3.68
C ILE A 103 -8.19 -4.86 3.45
N PHE A 104 -9.48 -5.17 3.62
CA PHE A 104 -10.59 -4.25 3.37
C PHE A 104 -11.20 -3.66 4.64
N ASP A 105 -10.75 -4.10 5.81
CA ASP A 105 -11.30 -3.66 7.09
C ASP A 105 -10.97 -2.18 7.37
N GLY A 106 -12.00 -1.35 7.43
CA GLY A 106 -11.87 0.06 7.84
C GLY A 106 -11.39 0.99 6.72
N ILE A 107 -11.34 0.50 5.48
CA ILE A 107 -10.98 1.32 4.31
C ILE A 107 -12.21 1.98 3.69
N GLU A 108 -13.41 1.48 3.99
CA GLU A 108 -14.66 1.93 3.36
C GLU A 108 -14.93 3.44 3.46
N PRO A 109 -14.68 4.13 4.59
CA PRO A 109 -14.91 5.57 4.69
C PRO A 109 -13.95 6.39 3.81
N TRP A 110 -12.76 5.85 3.55
CA TRP A 110 -11.65 6.58 2.94
C TRP A 110 -11.62 6.45 1.40
N ILE A 111 -12.19 5.39 0.85
CA ILE A 111 -12.13 5.12 -0.59
C ILE A 111 -13.05 6.05 -1.38
N THR A 112 -12.47 6.78 -2.32
CA THR A 112 -13.23 7.56 -3.32
C THR A 112 -13.46 6.76 -4.60
N HIS A 113 -12.45 5.97 -5.00
CA HIS A 113 -12.46 5.16 -6.21
C HIS A 113 -11.93 3.76 -5.89
N TYR A 114 -12.35 2.78 -6.67
CA TYR A 114 -11.86 1.41 -6.57
C TYR A 114 -11.42 0.88 -7.94
N ALA A 115 -10.48 -0.06 -7.93
CA ALA A 115 -10.03 -0.79 -9.10
C ALA A 115 -9.80 -2.25 -8.72
N TYR A 116 -10.60 -3.16 -9.25
CA TYR A 116 -10.47 -4.60 -9.07
C TYR A 116 -9.72 -5.20 -10.26
N LEU A 117 -8.52 -5.71 -9.97
CA LEU A 117 -7.67 -6.38 -10.94
C LEU A 117 -7.73 -7.89 -10.73
N GLU A 118 -7.77 -8.62 -11.84
CA GLU A 118 -7.74 -10.08 -11.85
C GLU A 118 -6.90 -10.55 -13.04
N GLU A 119 -5.90 -11.39 -12.78
CA GLU A 119 -4.98 -11.91 -13.81
C GLU A 119 -4.31 -10.79 -14.63
N GLY A 120 -3.96 -9.69 -13.97
CA GLY A 120 -3.33 -8.52 -14.60
C GLY A 120 -4.27 -7.69 -15.47
N LYS A 121 -5.59 -7.93 -15.42
CA LYS A 121 -6.59 -7.15 -16.16
C LYS A 121 -7.51 -6.43 -15.19
N LEU A 122 -7.80 -5.17 -15.47
CA LEU A 122 -8.85 -4.42 -14.79
C LEU A 122 -10.20 -5.02 -15.15
N LYS A 123 -10.90 -5.61 -14.18
CA LYS A 123 -12.22 -6.20 -14.38
C LYS A 123 -13.34 -5.24 -14.03
N ARG A 124 -13.14 -4.46 -12.97
CA ARG A 124 -14.10 -3.48 -12.47
C ARG A 124 -13.33 -2.29 -11.91
N GLY A 125 -13.91 -1.11 -11.99
CA GLY A 125 -13.38 0.08 -11.34
C GLY A 125 -14.26 1.28 -11.63
N GLY A 126 -14.13 2.29 -10.78
CA GLY A 126 -14.96 3.49 -10.84
C GLY A 126 -15.00 4.21 -9.50
N ASP A 127 -15.83 5.23 -9.46
CA ASP A 127 -16.16 5.95 -8.23
C ASP A 127 -16.96 5.03 -7.29
N VAL A 128 -16.73 5.12 -5.99
CA VAL A 128 -17.44 4.34 -4.98
C VAL A 128 -18.96 4.55 -5.01
N SER A 129 -19.44 5.72 -5.42
CA SER A 129 -20.87 5.98 -5.63
C SER A 129 -21.50 5.11 -6.71
N THR A 130 -20.72 4.67 -7.71
CA THR A 130 -21.19 3.74 -8.76
C THR A 130 -21.24 2.30 -8.27
N PHE A 131 -20.74 2.05 -7.06
CA PHE A 131 -20.63 0.72 -6.51
C PHE A 131 -21.91 0.27 -5.80
N THR A 132 -22.94 0.00 -6.60
CA THR A 132 -24.27 -0.40 -6.13
C THR A 132 -24.26 -1.64 -5.24
N GLU A 133 -23.23 -2.48 -5.34
CA GLU A 133 -23.07 -3.71 -4.53
C GLU A 133 -22.66 -3.43 -3.07
N LEU A 134 -22.16 -2.22 -2.72
CA LEU A 134 -21.83 -1.81 -1.35
C LEU A 134 -23.05 -1.37 -0.52
N ALA A 135 -24.18 -1.06 -1.14
CA ALA A 135 -25.27 -0.33 -0.46
C ALA A 135 -25.77 -1.01 0.83
N ASP A 136 -25.84 -2.34 0.84
CA ASP A 136 -26.33 -3.14 1.98
C ASP A 136 -25.30 -4.13 2.55
N LYS A 137 -24.06 -4.11 2.05
CA LYS A 137 -23.03 -5.12 2.38
C LYS A 137 -21.69 -4.46 2.68
N LYS A 138 -20.98 -5.00 3.68
CA LYS A 138 -19.58 -4.62 3.90
C LYS A 138 -18.73 -4.97 2.68
N LEU A 139 -17.73 -4.14 2.39
CA LEU A 139 -16.83 -4.29 1.25
C LEU A 139 -16.23 -5.68 1.18
N LEU A 140 -15.81 -6.21 2.33
CA LEU A 140 -15.24 -7.55 2.48
C LEU A 140 -16.13 -8.64 1.86
N PHE A 141 -17.44 -8.62 2.10
CA PHE A 141 -18.36 -9.65 1.60
C PHE A 141 -18.57 -9.57 0.09
N VAL A 142 -18.59 -8.34 -0.46
CA VAL A 142 -18.72 -8.13 -1.91
C VAL A 142 -17.48 -8.67 -2.63
N ILE A 143 -16.30 -8.33 -2.12
CA ILE A 143 -15.04 -8.79 -2.71
C ILE A 143 -14.86 -10.30 -2.52
N GLU A 144 -15.28 -10.84 -1.38
CA GLU A 144 -15.27 -12.29 -1.14
C GLU A 144 -16.11 -13.02 -2.19
N ASP A 145 -17.32 -12.55 -2.50
CA ASP A 145 -18.18 -13.15 -3.52
C ASP A 145 -17.51 -13.14 -4.90
N TRP A 146 -16.87 -12.04 -5.28
CA TRP A 146 -16.12 -11.96 -6.52
C TRP A 146 -14.94 -12.93 -6.56
N LEU A 147 -14.14 -12.99 -5.50
CA LEU A 147 -12.98 -13.87 -5.40
C LEU A 147 -13.40 -15.35 -5.45
N ARG A 148 -14.53 -15.71 -4.83
CA ARG A 148 -15.11 -17.06 -4.90
C ARG A 148 -15.55 -17.40 -6.31
N LYS A 149 -16.29 -16.51 -6.99
CA LYS A 149 -16.71 -16.70 -8.39
C LYS A 149 -15.50 -16.86 -9.33
N ALA A 150 -14.51 -15.98 -9.21
CA ALA A 150 -13.27 -16.06 -9.96
C ALA A 150 -12.52 -17.38 -9.76
N ARG A 151 -12.44 -17.86 -8.51
CA ARG A 151 -11.81 -19.15 -8.18
C ARG A 151 -12.55 -20.32 -8.82
N ASP A 152 -13.87 -20.31 -8.81
CA ASP A 152 -14.68 -21.39 -9.38
C ASP A 152 -14.63 -21.41 -10.91
N GLU A 153 -14.60 -20.24 -11.57
CA GLU A 153 -14.36 -20.12 -13.00
C GLU A 153 -12.99 -20.67 -13.41
N ARG A 154 -11.92 -20.33 -12.66
CA ARG A 154 -10.58 -20.90 -12.88
C ARG A 154 -10.56 -22.42 -12.72
N ARG A 155 -11.25 -22.96 -11.71
CA ARG A 155 -11.37 -24.41 -11.50
C ARG A 155 -12.09 -25.09 -12.66
N LYS A 156 -13.17 -24.48 -13.19
CA LYS A 156 -13.91 -24.99 -14.35
C LYS A 156 -13.05 -24.94 -15.63
N ASN A 157 -12.33 -23.85 -15.86
CA ASN A 157 -11.44 -23.71 -17.02
C ASN A 157 -10.26 -24.68 -16.97
N LYS A 158 -9.64 -24.88 -15.79
CA LYS A 158 -8.57 -25.87 -15.61
C LYS A 158 -9.04 -27.32 -15.83
N LYS A 159 -10.29 -27.64 -15.44
CA LYS A 159 -10.91 -28.94 -15.74
C LYS A 159 -11.23 -29.12 -17.23
N LYS A 160 -11.61 -28.05 -17.93
CA LYS A 160 -11.90 -28.09 -19.37
C LYS A 160 -10.65 -28.09 -20.25
N ASN A 161 -9.54 -27.53 -19.77
CA ASN A 161 -8.33 -27.37 -20.57
C ASN A 161 -7.05 -27.57 -19.72
N PRO A 162 -6.68 -28.83 -19.42
CA PRO A 162 -5.60 -29.16 -18.48
C PRO A 162 -4.21 -28.67 -18.93
N ASP A 163 -4.00 -28.46 -20.23
CA ASP A 163 -2.73 -27.97 -20.80
C ASP A 163 -2.66 -26.44 -20.94
N SER A 164 -3.70 -25.71 -20.55
CA SER A 164 -3.70 -24.25 -20.52
C SER A 164 -3.02 -23.70 -19.26
N ILE A 165 -1.78 -24.12 -19.02
CA ILE A 165 -0.87 -23.28 -18.22
C ILE A 165 -0.65 -22.06 -19.08
N ALA A 166 -1.38 -20.99 -18.79
CA ALA A 166 -1.10 -19.67 -19.34
C ALA A 166 0.36 -19.37 -19.02
N LYS A 167 1.25 -19.53 -20.02
CA LYS A 167 2.48 -18.74 -20.06
C LYS A 167 2.00 -17.31 -19.87
N PRO A 168 2.55 -16.53 -18.92
CA PRO A 168 2.19 -15.12 -18.81
C PRO A 168 2.34 -14.54 -20.20
N SER A 169 1.20 -14.14 -20.79
CA SER A 169 1.18 -13.47 -22.07
C SER A 169 1.85 -12.14 -21.80
N ALA A 170 3.16 -12.10 -22.02
CA ALA A 170 3.89 -10.88 -22.23
C ALA A 170 3.21 -10.23 -23.44
N THR A 171 2.18 -9.43 -23.15
CA THR A 171 1.68 -8.44 -24.09
C THR A 171 2.92 -7.64 -24.41
N LYS A 172 3.43 -7.81 -25.63
CA LYS A 172 4.51 -7.01 -26.18
C LYS A 172 4.02 -5.56 -26.19
N MET A 173 4.14 -4.88 -25.06
CA MET A 173 4.25 -3.43 -25.04
C MET A 173 5.63 -3.15 -25.63
N ASN A 174 5.66 -2.84 -26.92
CA ASN A 174 6.78 -2.13 -27.52
C ASN A 174 6.85 -0.74 -26.87
N LEU A 175 7.39 -0.67 -25.65
CA LEU A 175 7.88 0.57 -25.08
C LEU A 175 9.40 0.57 -25.30
N ALA A 176 9.81 1.26 -26.35
CA ALA A 176 11.19 1.68 -26.52
C ALA A 176 11.53 2.73 -25.46
N PHE A 177 11.79 2.31 -24.22
CA PHE A 177 12.43 3.13 -23.20
C PHE A 177 13.38 2.25 -22.38
N GLY A 178 14.67 2.56 -22.49
CA GLY A 178 15.74 1.78 -21.90
C GLY A 178 15.81 1.90 -20.39
N ASN A 179 16.05 0.75 -19.74
CA ASN A 179 16.57 0.56 -18.37
C ASN A 179 15.76 1.22 -17.22
N ARG A 180 15.49 0.60 -16.07
CA ARG A 180 15.92 -0.67 -15.47
C ARG A 180 15.08 -0.84 -14.18
N HIS A 181 14.58 -2.06 -13.95
CA HIS A 181 13.96 -2.59 -12.71
C HIS A 181 12.46 -2.29 -12.45
N MET A 182 11.68 -3.38 -12.43
CA MET A 182 10.29 -3.47 -11.94
C MET A 182 10.27 -4.74 -11.08
N ALA A 183 9.99 -4.62 -9.78
CA ALA A 183 9.88 -5.77 -8.88
C ALA A 183 8.40 -6.15 -8.74
N PHE A 184 8.03 -7.32 -9.23
CA PHE A 184 6.77 -7.98 -8.90
C PHE A 184 6.98 -8.81 -7.62
N TYR A 185 6.00 -8.80 -6.73
CA TYR A 185 5.80 -9.92 -5.81
C TYR A 185 4.34 -10.37 -5.83
N ARG A 186 4.15 -11.62 -5.45
CA ARG A 186 3.01 -12.49 -5.77
C ARG A 186 2.00 -12.55 -4.64
#